data_AF-A0A3D4UTC8-F1
#
_entry.id   AF-A0A3D4UTC8-F1
#
_cell.length_a   1.000
_cell.length_b   1.000
_cell.length_c   1.000
_cell.angle_alpha   90.00
_cell.angle_beta   90.00
_cell.angle_gamma   90.00
#
_symmetry.space_group_name_H-M   'P 1'
#
loop_
_entity.id
_entity.type
_entity.pdbx_description
1 polymer ?
#
loop_
_entity_poly.entity_id
_entity_poly.type
_entity_poly.pdbx_seq_one_letter_code
_entity_poly.pdbx_strand_id
1 'polypeptide(L)'
;MGFLDNSGDIILDAVLTDVGRKRMAEGDFRIAKFSPGDDEIDYSLYNPNHPSGSAYYDLEILQSPIMESATKQASSIKYGLLSITRTDLVYMPSIKINEKVSEAFKKTNNVYHLAVNRATYQNLTGLIDESFVMEPNTKTPSKSLIIESGIETGQRQPTLENRTAMIVETNLNDSNYEFRFDSRFIAGINALQGGKFANLSDGTRDVSLNVFTSRPSIGASSFIGDFSSAIASSIPNLVAKRENDTTGDTLSEFTGPRGTLTAATFIPSTEINAEGSSTPSFYTLYGRTGLTEAQLGVGSGSTLYDVIDTTIYVVGLTSGVQLQVPLRLVRKQG
;
A
#
# COMPACT_ATOMS: atom_id res chain seq x y z
N MET A 1 2.71 -10.44 -23.17
CA MET A 1 3.30 -10.69 -24.51
C MET A 1 4.79 -10.83 -24.28
N GLY A 2 5.43 -11.84 -24.86
CA GLY A 2 6.87 -12.09 -24.73
C GLY A 2 7.57 -11.82 -26.05
N PHE A 3 8.82 -11.36 -25.99
CA PHE A 3 9.68 -11.14 -27.15
C PHE A 3 10.61 -12.34 -27.35
N LEU A 4 10.69 -12.88 -28.56
CA LEU A 4 11.66 -13.91 -28.93
C LEU A 4 12.59 -13.34 -29.99
N ASP A 5 13.87 -13.15 -29.63
CA ASP A 5 14.90 -12.75 -30.60
C ASP A 5 15.33 -13.96 -31.42
N ASN A 6 15.03 -13.93 -32.72
CA ASN A 6 15.48 -14.91 -33.71
C ASN A 6 16.16 -14.21 -34.90
N SER A 7 17.07 -13.26 -34.62
CA SER A 7 18.13 -12.79 -35.55
C SER A 7 17.69 -12.62 -37.02
N GLY A 8 16.63 -11.85 -37.25
CA GLY A 8 16.16 -11.47 -38.58
C GLY A 8 14.68 -11.05 -38.60
N ASP A 9 13.82 -11.82 -37.93
CA ASP A 9 12.38 -11.57 -37.83
C ASP A 9 11.94 -11.34 -36.37
N ILE A 10 11.10 -10.33 -36.15
CA ILE A 10 10.48 -10.07 -34.84
C ILE A 10 9.22 -10.92 -34.72
N ILE A 11 9.23 -11.93 -33.84
CA ILE A 11 8.07 -12.77 -33.53
C ILE A 11 7.52 -12.36 -32.17
N LEU A 12 6.24 -11.98 -32.14
CA LEU A 12 5.53 -11.61 -30.92
C LEU A 12 4.69 -12.79 -30.44
N ASP A 13 5.01 -13.32 -29.25
CA ASP A 13 4.13 -14.28 -28.58
C ASP A 13 3.12 -13.53 -27.69
N ALA A 14 1.83 -13.70 -28.00
CA ALA A 14 0.75 -12.99 -27.32
C ALA A 14 -0.39 -13.94 -26.99
N VAL A 15 -0.63 -14.13 -25.69
CA VAL A 15 -1.79 -14.84 -25.19
C VAL A 15 -2.85 -13.87 -24.67
N LEU A 16 -4.11 -14.09 -25.06
CA LEU A 16 -5.24 -13.30 -24.58
C LEU A 16 -5.64 -13.68 -23.15
N THR A 17 -5.99 -12.65 -22.35
CA THR A 17 -6.69 -12.85 -21.08
C THR A 17 -8.08 -13.45 -21.31
N ASP A 18 -8.75 -13.93 -20.26
CA ASP A 18 -10.10 -14.49 -20.37
C ASP A 18 -11.10 -13.49 -20.96
N VAL A 19 -10.97 -12.21 -20.61
CA VAL A 19 -11.76 -11.13 -21.22
C VAL A 19 -11.43 -10.96 -22.71
N GLY A 20 -10.15 -11.04 -23.07
CA GLY A 20 -9.72 -10.99 -24.47
C GLY A 20 -10.29 -12.14 -25.30
N ARG A 21 -10.22 -13.38 -24.79
CA ARG A 21 -10.81 -14.56 -25.44
C ARG A 21 -12.33 -14.44 -25.61
N LYS A 22 -13.02 -13.91 -24.59
CA LYS A 22 -14.46 -13.65 -24.67
C LYS A 22 -14.78 -12.65 -25.79
N ARG A 23 -14.08 -11.52 -25.86
CA ARG A 23 -14.27 -10.52 -26.92
C ARG A 23 -13.91 -11.04 -28.32
N MET A 24 -12.91 -11.92 -28.40
CA MET A 24 -12.56 -12.60 -29.66
C MET A 24 -13.65 -13.57 -30.10
N ALA A 25 -14.29 -14.29 -29.17
CA ALA A 25 -15.43 -15.15 -29.46
C ALA A 25 -16.68 -14.35 -29.87
N GLU A 26 -16.86 -13.13 -29.34
CA GLU A 26 -17.94 -12.20 -29.72
C GLU A 26 -17.72 -11.55 -31.10
N GLY A 27 -16.53 -11.66 -31.69
CA GLY A 27 -16.23 -11.22 -33.07
C GLY A 27 -15.83 -9.75 -33.23
N ASP A 28 -15.85 -8.93 -32.17
CA ASP A 28 -15.41 -7.52 -32.20
C ASP A 28 -14.14 -7.30 -31.34
N PHE A 29 -13.15 -8.18 -31.51
CA PHE A 29 -11.88 -8.03 -30.80
C PHE A 29 -10.98 -7.00 -31.46
N ARG A 30 -10.72 -5.92 -30.73
CA ARG A 30 -9.75 -4.88 -31.12
C ARG A 30 -8.90 -4.52 -29.91
N ILE A 31 -7.59 -4.50 -30.10
CA ILE A 31 -6.65 -3.98 -29.10
C ILE A 31 -6.70 -2.45 -29.19
N ALA A 32 -7.41 -1.81 -28.26
CA ALA A 32 -7.57 -0.36 -28.22
C ALA A 32 -6.44 0.35 -27.45
N LYS A 33 -5.85 -0.35 -26.47
CA LYS A 33 -4.78 0.15 -25.61
C LYS A 33 -3.84 -1.00 -25.26
N PHE A 34 -2.56 -0.69 -25.14
CA PHE A 34 -1.54 -1.58 -24.59
C PHE A 34 -0.66 -0.77 -23.65
N SER A 35 -0.01 -1.47 -22.72
CA SER A 35 1.02 -0.89 -21.87
C SER A 35 2.18 -1.87 -21.83
N PRO A 36 3.42 -1.42 -22.06
CA PRO A 36 4.58 -2.20 -21.70
C PRO A 36 4.68 -2.31 -20.17
N GLY A 37 5.36 -3.34 -19.69
CA GLY A 37 5.76 -3.52 -18.30
C GLY A 37 7.27 -3.59 -18.21
N ASP A 38 7.82 -3.27 -17.05
CA ASP A 38 9.26 -3.24 -16.79
C ASP A 38 9.58 -4.07 -15.54
N ASP A 39 9.33 -5.37 -15.66
CA ASP A 39 9.42 -6.35 -14.57
C ASP A 39 10.62 -7.29 -14.70
N GLU A 40 11.26 -7.31 -15.88
CA GLU A 40 12.29 -8.30 -16.25
C GLU A 40 13.71 -7.83 -15.91
N ILE A 41 13.94 -6.52 -15.81
CA ILE A 41 15.27 -5.94 -15.61
C ILE A 41 15.45 -5.49 -14.15
N ASP A 42 16.41 -6.11 -13.45
CA ASP A 42 16.86 -5.60 -12.15
C ASP A 42 17.93 -4.51 -12.35
N TYR A 43 17.49 -3.26 -12.34
CA TYR A 43 18.37 -2.11 -12.48
C TYR A 43 19.39 -1.95 -11.34
N SER A 44 19.23 -2.65 -10.21
CA SER A 44 20.20 -2.59 -9.10
C SER A 44 21.52 -3.30 -9.43
N LEU A 45 21.52 -4.17 -10.45
CA LEU A 45 22.74 -4.79 -10.98
C LEU A 45 23.66 -3.80 -11.69
N TYR A 46 23.14 -2.62 -12.08
CA TYR A 46 23.95 -1.57 -12.70
C TYR A 46 24.77 -0.80 -11.66
N ASN A 47 26.10 -0.96 -11.71
CA ASN A 47 27.03 -0.19 -10.88
C ASN A 47 27.88 0.78 -11.74
N PRO A 48 27.59 2.09 -11.74
CA PRO A 48 28.34 3.07 -12.53
C PRO A 48 29.78 3.29 -12.03
N ASN A 49 30.09 2.90 -10.79
CA ASN A 49 31.37 3.15 -10.13
C ASN A 49 32.23 1.88 -9.97
N HIS A 50 31.91 0.79 -10.68
CA HIS A 50 32.68 -0.44 -10.53
C HIS A 50 34.11 -0.29 -11.10
N PRO A 51 35.16 -0.75 -10.38
CA PRO A 51 36.55 -0.60 -10.80
C PRO A 51 36.89 -1.19 -12.18
N SER A 52 36.15 -2.21 -12.63
CA SER A 52 36.32 -2.86 -13.94
C SER A 52 35.62 -2.12 -15.10
N GLY A 53 34.94 -1.00 -14.84
CA GLY A 53 34.19 -0.24 -15.83
C GLY A 53 32.73 -0.69 -15.99
N SER A 54 31.84 0.25 -16.31
CA SER A 54 30.38 0.01 -16.41
C SER A 54 29.97 -0.92 -17.55
N ALA A 55 30.84 -1.13 -18.55
CA ALA A 55 30.55 -1.93 -19.73
C ALA A 55 30.34 -3.44 -19.45
N TYR A 56 30.90 -3.97 -18.36
CA TYR A 56 30.73 -5.39 -18.03
C TYR A 56 29.36 -5.71 -17.40
N TYR A 57 28.72 -4.73 -16.76
CA TYR A 57 27.40 -4.91 -16.13
C TYR A 57 26.23 -4.71 -17.09
N ASP A 58 26.48 -4.03 -18.21
CA ASP A 58 25.55 -3.99 -19.34
C ASP A 58 25.31 -5.40 -19.89
N LEU A 59 26.34 -6.24 -19.94
CA LEU A 59 26.24 -7.62 -20.44
C LEU A 59 25.34 -8.52 -19.59
N GLU A 60 25.36 -8.40 -18.27
CA GLU A 60 24.49 -9.19 -17.39
C GLU A 60 23.01 -8.79 -17.53
N ILE A 61 22.75 -7.49 -17.65
CA ILE A 61 21.40 -6.97 -17.91
C ILE A 61 20.91 -7.42 -19.29
N LEU A 62 21.75 -7.34 -20.33
CA LEU A 62 21.42 -7.78 -21.69
C LEU A 62 21.22 -9.30 -21.81
N GLN A 63 21.79 -10.08 -20.89
CA GLN A 63 21.61 -11.53 -20.82
C GLN A 63 20.43 -11.97 -19.94
N SER A 64 19.65 -11.02 -19.40
CA SER A 64 18.48 -11.35 -18.58
C SER A 64 17.46 -12.14 -19.40
N PRO A 65 16.99 -13.31 -18.92
CA PRO A 65 16.07 -14.15 -19.67
C PRO A 65 14.70 -13.49 -19.81
N ILE A 66 14.18 -13.48 -21.03
CA ILE A 66 12.83 -12.98 -21.33
C ILE A 66 11.81 -14.04 -20.93
N MET A 67 10.74 -13.64 -20.24
CA MET A 67 9.72 -14.57 -19.77
C MET A 67 8.64 -14.83 -20.83
N GLU A 68 8.08 -16.05 -20.82
CA GLU A 68 6.97 -16.41 -21.71
C GLU A 68 5.68 -15.64 -21.37
N SER A 69 4.76 -15.53 -22.33
CA SER A 69 3.54 -14.79 -22.10
C SER A 69 2.53 -15.56 -21.23
N ALA A 70 2.14 -14.98 -20.10
CA ALA A 70 1.15 -15.57 -19.19
C ALA A 70 -0.28 -15.07 -19.46
N THR A 71 -1.27 -15.92 -19.15
CA THR A 71 -2.72 -15.64 -19.36
C THR A 71 -3.35 -14.79 -18.25
N LYS A 72 -2.80 -14.86 -17.04
CA LYS A 72 -3.29 -14.14 -15.86
C LYS A 72 -2.47 -12.89 -15.64
N GLN A 73 -3.16 -11.74 -15.53
CA GLN A 73 -2.53 -10.43 -15.36
C GLN A 73 -1.60 -10.38 -14.13
N ALA A 74 -2.02 -10.94 -12.99
CA ALA A 74 -1.19 -11.02 -11.78
C ALA A 74 0.10 -11.84 -11.95
N SER A 75 0.19 -12.66 -12.99
CA SER A 75 1.34 -13.52 -13.29
C SER A 75 2.26 -12.94 -14.37
N SER A 76 1.88 -11.85 -15.04
CA SER A 76 2.65 -11.29 -16.15
C SER A 76 3.32 -9.95 -15.81
N ILE A 77 2.53 -8.91 -15.49
CA ILE A 77 3.03 -7.54 -15.32
C ILE A 77 2.73 -7.08 -13.89
N LYS A 78 3.78 -6.78 -13.12
CA LYS A 78 3.68 -6.20 -11.77
C LYS A 78 3.86 -4.68 -11.81
N TYR A 79 4.76 -4.18 -12.65
CA TYR A 79 5.05 -2.76 -12.85
C TYR A 79 4.74 -2.35 -14.29
N GLY A 80 3.48 -1.98 -14.53
CA GLY A 80 3.06 -1.39 -15.80
C GLY A 80 3.63 0.02 -15.98
N LEU A 81 4.20 0.31 -17.15
CA LEU A 81 4.74 1.64 -17.44
C LEU A 81 3.62 2.68 -17.55
N LEU A 82 3.81 3.83 -16.90
CA LEU A 82 2.89 4.96 -16.97
C LEU A 82 3.24 5.85 -18.16
N SER A 83 2.23 6.22 -18.95
CA SER A 83 2.41 7.21 -20.00
C SER A 83 2.23 8.62 -19.44
N ILE A 84 3.33 9.37 -19.39
CA ILE A 84 3.32 10.77 -18.96
C ILE A 84 3.81 11.63 -20.13
N THR A 85 2.96 12.54 -20.59
CA THR A 85 3.29 13.45 -21.71
C THR A 85 4.13 14.65 -21.29
N ARG A 86 4.36 14.82 -19.99
CA ARG A 86 5.12 15.93 -19.42
C ARG A 86 6.60 15.66 -19.51
N THR A 87 7.36 16.65 -19.97
CA THR A 87 8.82 16.58 -20.09
C THR A 87 9.55 17.32 -18.96
N ASP A 88 8.82 17.93 -18.03
CA ASP A 88 9.33 18.73 -16.92
C ASP A 88 9.33 17.97 -15.58
N LEU A 89 8.97 16.68 -15.58
CA LEU A 89 9.00 15.84 -14.39
C LEU A 89 10.42 15.36 -14.11
N VAL A 90 10.96 15.76 -12.96
CA VAL A 90 12.26 15.31 -12.47
C VAL A 90 12.10 14.24 -11.37
N TYR A 91 10.97 14.23 -10.67
CA TYR A 91 10.70 13.30 -9.58
C TYR A 91 9.28 12.75 -9.68
N MET A 92 9.13 11.47 -9.33
CA MET A 92 7.83 10.86 -9.07
C MET A 92 7.57 10.82 -7.55
N PRO A 93 6.31 11.03 -7.10
CA PRO A 93 5.98 10.79 -5.71
C PRO A 93 6.20 9.32 -5.38
N SER A 94 6.34 9.03 -4.10
CA SER A 94 6.22 7.69 -3.55
C SER A 94 5.21 7.71 -2.40
N ILE A 95 4.80 6.54 -1.93
CA ILE A 95 3.84 6.40 -0.84
C ILE A 95 4.51 5.65 0.32
N LYS A 96 4.34 6.16 1.55
CA LYS A 96 4.90 5.59 2.78
C LYS A 96 3.86 5.56 3.89
N ILE A 97 4.01 4.61 4.81
CA ILE A 97 3.24 4.59 6.07
C ILE A 97 3.93 5.48 7.07
N ASN A 98 3.20 6.41 7.66
CA ASN A 98 3.74 7.30 8.69
C ASN A 98 3.49 6.72 10.09
N GLU A 99 4.57 6.42 10.81
CA GLU A 99 4.56 5.91 12.19
C GLU A 99 5.02 6.95 13.22
N LYS A 100 5.36 8.18 12.79
CA LYS A 100 5.97 9.23 13.61
C LYS A 100 4.98 10.04 14.46
N VAL A 101 3.72 10.14 14.03
CA VAL A 101 2.69 10.92 14.74
C VAL A 101 1.98 10.08 15.80
N SER A 102 1.42 10.76 16.81
CA SER A 102 0.69 10.11 17.91
C SER A 102 -0.53 9.32 17.45
N GLU A 103 -1.15 9.70 16.34
CA GLU A 103 -2.34 9.06 15.75
C GLU A 103 -2.00 7.84 14.89
N ALA A 104 -0.72 7.51 14.71
CA ALA A 104 -0.31 6.41 13.85
C ALA A 104 -0.36 5.08 14.58
N PHE A 105 -0.83 4.05 13.87
CA PHE A 105 -0.46 2.68 14.22
C PHE A 105 1.02 2.43 13.94
N LYS A 106 1.57 1.49 14.70
CA LYS A 106 2.95 1.02 14.61
C LYS A 106 2.95 -0.47 14.36
N LYS A 107 3.91 -0.93 13.55
CA LYS A 107 4.16 -2.36 13.36
C LYS A 107 4.87 -2.97 14.56
N THR A 108 4.55 -4.22 14.84
CA THR A 108 5.31 -5.11 15.73
C THR A 108 5.77 -6.29 14.91
N ASN A 109 7.05 -6.67 14.99
CA ASN A 109 7.61 -7.76 14.20
C ASN A 109 7.34 -7.62 12.69
N ASN A 110 7.45 -6.39 12.16
CA ASN A 110 7.20 -6.02 10.76
C ASN A 110 5.76 -6.24 10.25
N VAL A 111 4.77 -6.40 11.14
CA VAL A 111 3.37 -6.61 10.76
C VAL A 111 2.45 -5.69 11.58
N TYR A 112 1.39 -5.19 10.96
CA TYR A 112 0.31 -4.49 11.67
C TYR A 112 -0.71 -5.50 12.20
N HIS A 113 -1.12 -5.36 13.46
CA HIS A 113 -2.10 -6.26 14.05
C HIS A 113 -3.49 -5.61 14.04
N LEU A 114 -4.49 -6.31 13.52
CA LEU A 114 -5.90 -5.92 13.59
C LEU A 114 -6.63 -6.94 14.46
N ALA A 115 -7.20 -6.48 15.57
CA ALA A 115 -8.13 -7.30 16.32
C ALA A 115 -9.40 -7.49 15.51
N VAL A 116 -9.90 -8.72 15.37
CA VAL A 116 -11.08 -8.98 14.54
C VAL A 116 -12.42 -8.67 15.23
N ASN A 117 -12.41 -8.56 16.55
CA ASN A 117 -13.57 -8.17 17.37
C ASN A 117 -13.15 -7.35 18.59
N ARG A 118 -14.15 -6.75 19.25
CA ARG A 118 -13.94 -5.84 20.39
C ARG A 118 -13.32 -6.55 21.59
N ALA A 119 -13.72 -7.80 21.87
CA ALA A 119 -13.16 -8.59 22.96
C ALA A 119 -11.66 -8.84 22.78
N THR A 120 -11.23 -9.19 21.57
CA THR A 120 -9.80 -9.37 21.23
C THR A 120 -9.04 -8.05 21.36
N TYR A 121 -9.62 -6.95 20.87
CA TYR A 121 -9.01 -5.62 20.99
C TYR A 121 -8.73 -5.26 22.45
N GLN A 122 -9.75 -5.35 23.32
CA GLN A 122 -9.61 -5.01 24.73
C GLN A 122 -8.56 -5.86 25.45
N ASN A 123 -8.51 -7.15 25.15
CA ASN A 123 -7.52 -8.05 25.73
C ASN A 123 -6.10 -7.69 25.29
N LEU A 124 -5.88 -7.45 23.99
CA LEU A 124 -4.55 -7.07 23.49
C LEU A 124 -4.10 -5.70 24.01
N THR A 125 -4.99 -4.71 24.09
CA THR A 125 -4.65 -3.39 24.66
C THR A 125 -4.38 -3.42 26.17
N GLY A 126 -4.75 -4.51 26.85
CA GLY A 126 -4.35 -4.77 28.23
C GLY A 126 -2.92 -5.33 28.36
N LEU A 127 -2.34 -5.80 27.26
CA LEU A 127 -1.00 -6.42 27.21
C LEU A 127 0.04 -5.52 26.55
N ILE A 128 -0.36 -4.79 25.50
CA ILE A 128 0.50 -3.90 24.71
C ILE A 128 -0.17 -2.55 24.46
N ASP A 129 0.63 -1.54 24.13
CA ASP A 129 0.15 -0.20 23.80
C ASP A 129 -0.82 -0.21 22.61
N GLU A 130 -1.87 0.62 22.66
CA GLU A 130 -2.90 0.70 21.63
C GLU A 130 -2.34 1.08 20.24
N SER A 131 -1.15 1.69 20.17
CA SER A 131 -0.50 2.01 18.89
C SER A 131 -0.12 0.75 18.11
N PHE A 132 -0.07 -0.44 18.72
CA PHE A 132 0.32 -1.68 18.04
C PHE A 132 -0.85 -2.57 17.60
N VAL A 133 -2.10 -2.22 17.96
CA VAL A 133 -3.27 -3.05 17.67
C VAL A 133 -4.41 -2.18 17.17
N MET A 134 -4.91 -2.50 15.97
CA MET A 134 -6.04 -1.79 15.38
C MET A 134 -7.36 -2.26 16.00
N GLU A 135 -8.17 -1.28 16.38
CA GLU A 135 -9.56 -1.52 16.76
C GLU A 135 -10.41 -1.87 15.53
N PRO A 136 -11.18 -2.97 15.56
CA PRO A 136 -12.04 -3.33 14.45
C PRO A 136 -13.22 -2.37 14.29
N ASN A 137 -13.52 -2.01 13.04
CA ASN A 137 -14.77 -1.33 12.67
C ASN A 137 -15.07 -0.04 13.47
N THR A 138 -14.03 0.72 13.84
CA THR A 138 -14.21 2.02 14.53
C THR A 138 -14.22 3.19 13.53
N LYS A 139 -15.14 4.14 13.75
CA LYS A 139 -15.23 5.42 13.01
C LYS A 139 -14.62 6.60 13.79
N THR A 140 -14.21 6.35 15.03
CA THR A 140 -13.54 7.34 15.89
C THR A 140 -12.27 6.71 16.47
N PRO A 141 -11.34 6.25 15.61
CA PRO A 141 -10.10 5.67 16.08
C PRO A 141 -9.27 6.67 16.89
N SER A 142 -8.64 6.21 17.98
CA SER A 142 -7.51 6.93 18.61
C SER A 142 -6.24 6.83 17.76
N LYS A 143 -6.12 5.75 16.97
CA LYS A 143 -4.97 5.40 16.13
C LYS A 143 -5.45 4.93 14.75
N SER A 144 -4.73 5.26 13.69
CA SER A 144 -5.09 4.95 12.31
C SER A 144 -3.88 4.57 11.47
N LEU A 145 -4.10 3.82 10.39
CA LEU A 145 -3.05 3.54 9.42
C LEU A 145 -2.90 4.77 8.54
N ILE A 146 -1.84 5.53 8.77
CA ILE A 146 -1.61 6.80 8.09
C ILE A 146 -0.69 6.58 6.89
N ILE A 147 -1.15 7.00 5.72
CA ILE A 147 -0.45 6.82 4.46
C ILE A 147 -0.23 8.17 3.83
N GLU A 148 1.02 8.48 3.53
CA GLU A 148 1.46 9.74 2.96
C GLU A 148 1.98 9.54 1.54
N SER A 149 1.71 10.49 0.65
CA SER A 149 2.44 10.66 -0.60
C SER A 149 3.43 11.83 -0.49
N GLY A 150 4.55 11.72 -1.18
CA GLY A 150 5.57 12.75 -1.21
C GLY A 150 6.77 12.37 -2.07
N ILE A 151 7.67 13.33 -2.28
CA ILE A 151 8.91 13.09 -3.02
C ILE A 151 10.01 12.80 -1.99
N GLU A 152 10.62 11.63 -2.09
CA GLU A 152 11.76 11.27 -1.26
C GLU A 152 13.05 11.82 -1.87
N THR A 153 13.57 12.91 -1.31
CA THR A 153 14.82 13.52 -1.79
C THR A 153 15.44 14.43 -0.73
N GLY A 154 16.76 14.28 -0.53
CA GLY A 154 17.54 15.24 0.25
C GLY A 154 17.94 16.50 -0.53
N GLN A 155 17.70 16.54 -1.85
CA GLN A 155 18.12 17.65 -2.72
C GLN A 155 17.14 18.82 -2.71
N ARG A 156 15.88 18.58 -2.33
CA ARG A 156 14.83 19.60 -2.31
C ARG A 156 14.24 19.69 -0.90
N GLN A 157 14.23 20.90 -0.36
CA GLN A 157 13.70 21.15 0.97
C GLN A 157 12.18 20.93 0.99
N PRO A 158 11.59 20.45 2.10
CA PRO A 158 10.16 20.19 2.21
C PRO A 158 9.36 21.48 2.45
N THR A 159 9.50 22.50 1.60
CA THR A 159 8.75 23.78 1.70
C THR A 159 7.42 23.71 0.95
N LEU A 160 6.47 24.58 1.30
CA LEU A 160 5.17 24.67 0.61
C LEU A 160 5.32 25.14 -0.86
N GLU A 161 6.34 25.96 -1.14
CA GLU A 161 6.69 26.38 -2.49
C GLU A 161 7.14 25.18 -3.33
N ASN A 162 8.09 24.39 -2.85
CA ASN A 162 8.56 23.19 -3.56
C ASN A 162 7.44 22.16 -3.72
N ARG A 163 6.57 21.99 -2.71
CA ARG A 163 5.36 21.17 -2.84
C ARG A 163 4.50 21.61 -4.01
N THR A 164 4.25 22.92 -4.12
CA THR A 164 3.40 23.47 -5.18
C THR A 164 4.01 23.22 -6.55
N ALA A 165 5.27 23.60 -6.74
CA ALA A 165 5.98 23.46 -8.01
C ALA A 165 6.15 21.99 -8.45
N MET A 166 6.43 21.08 -7.51
CA MET A 166 6.85 19.71 -7.85
C MET A 166 5.74 18.66 -7.79
N ILE A 167 4.64 18.91 -7.07
CA ILE A 167 3.55 17.93 -6.88
C ILE A 167 2.21 18.48 -7.36
N VAL A 168 1.88 19.73 -6.99
CA VAL A 168 0.56 20.30 -7.29
C VAL A 168 0.48 20.73 -8.75
N GLU A 169 1.40 21.57 -9.21
CA GLU A 169 1.46 22.05 -10.60
C GLU A 169 1.83 20.96 -11.59
N THR A 170 2.46 19.89 -11.11
CA THR A 170 2.77 18.69 -11.89
C THR A 170 1.58 17.74 -12.06
N ASN A 171 0.46 18.00 -11.37
CA ASN A 171 -0.71 17.11 -11.26
C ASN A 171 -0.35 15.70 -10.75
N LEU A 172 0.63 15.61 -9.87
CA LEU A 172 1.07 14.36 -9.23
C LEU A 172 0.48 14.20 -7.82
N ASN A 173 -0.51 15.03 -7.46
CA ASN A 173 -1.15 15.00 -6.16
C ASN A 173 -2.24 13.92 -6.09
N ASP A 174 -2.05 12.90 -5.25
CA ASP A 174 -3.01 11.82 -5.05
C ASP A 174 -4.21 12.29 -4.22
N SER A 175 -5.32 12.63 -4.88
CA SER A 175 -6.52 13.08 -4.17
C SER A 175 -7.30 11.92 -3.55
N ASN A 176 -7.13 10.71 -4.08
CA ASN A 176 -7.78 9.49 -3.64
C ASN A 176 -6.79 8.32 -3.65
N TYR A 177 -6.98 7.40 -2.72
CA TYR A 177 -6.21 6.18 -2.59
C TYR A 177 -7.15 4.98 -2.72
N GLU A 178 -6.74 3.97 -3.48
CA GLU A 178 -7.43 2.69 -3.56
C GLU A 178 -6.79 1.70 -2.60
N PHE A 179 -7.58 1.21 -1.65
CA PHE A 179 -7.22 0.12 -0.76
C PHE A 179 -7.77 -1.18 -1.33
N ARG A 180 -6.89 -2.10 -1.71
CA ARG A 180 -7.26 -3.44 -2.18
C ARG A 180 -6.97 -4.46 -1.08
N PHE A 181 -7.95 -5.30 -0.77
CA PHE A 181 -7.90 -6.25 0.33
C PHE A 181 -8.64 -7.54 -0.02
N ASP A 182 -8.27 -8.63 0.63
CA ASP A 182 -8.96 -9.91 0.51
C ASP A 182 -10.37 -9.81 1.13
N SER A 183 -11.38 -9.90 0.28
CA SER A 183 -12.79 -9.71 0.65
C SER A 183 -13.35 -10.83 1.53
N ARG A 184 -12.65 -11.97 1.62
CA ARG A 184 -13.00 -13.05 2.54
C ARG A 184 -12.75 -12.65 3.99
N PHE A 185 -11.75 -11.78 4.23
CA PHE A 185 -11.32 -11.41 5.56
C PHE A 185 -11.67 -9.96 5.93
N ILE A 186 -11.70 -9.05 4.96
CA ILE A 186 -12.00 -7.64 5.15
C ILE A 186 -13.24 -7.26 4.34
N ALA A 187 -14.26 -6.73 5.01
CA ALA A 187 -15.51 -6.31 4.37
C ALA A 187 -15.45 -4.89 3.80
N GLY A 188 -14.55 -4.05 4.32
CA GLY A 188 -14.40 -2.66 3.93
C GLY A 188 -13.40 -1.91 4.80
N ILE A 189 -13.35 -0.59 4.63
CA ILE A 189 -12.51 0.30 5.43
C ILE A 189 -13.35 1.43 6.04
N ASN A 190 -12.91 1.96 7.17
CA ASN A 190 -13.29 3.31 7.59
C ASN A 190 -12.13 4.22 7.19
N ALA A 191 -12.40 5.21 6.35
CA ALA A 191 -11.38 6.12 5.82
C ALA A 191 -11.61 7.55 6.31
N LEU A 192 -10.53 8.30 6.45
CA LEU A 192 -10.53 9.72 6.78
C LEU A 192 -11.43 10.49 5.81
N GLN A 193 -12.34 11.29 6.34
CA GLN A 193 -13.25 12.15 5.57
C GLN A 193 -12.86 13.63 5.65
N GLY A 194 -12.08 14.01 6.65
CA GLY A 194 -11.61 15.38 6.85
C GLY A 194 -10.68 15.46 8.04
N GLY A 195 -9.91 16.52 8.10
CA GLY A 195 -8.90 16.72 9.11
C GLY A 195 -7.87 17.75 8.68
N LYS A 196 -6.83 17.87 9.49
CA LYS A 196 -5.68 18.74 9.21
C LYS A 196 -4.41 17.97 9.43
N PHE A 197 -3.44 18.17 8.56
CA PHE A 197 -2.11 17.61 8.71
C PHE A 197 -1.07 18.66 8.35
N ALA A 198 -0.69 19.46 9.34
CA ALA A 198 0.17 20.62 9.17
C ALA A 198 1.06 20.88 10.39
N ASN A 199 2.04 21.75 10.23
CA ASN A 199 2.70 22.46 11.32
C ASN A 199 2.48 23.98 11.19
N LEU A 200 2.39 24.65 12.33
CA LEU A 200 2.32 26.10 12.46
C LEU A 200 3.67 26.74 12.10
N SER A 201 3.71 28.07 11.99
CA SER A 201 4.92 28.84 11.65
C SER A 201 6.04 28.73 12.68
N ASP A 202 5.69 28.43 13.94
CA ASP A 202 6.63 28.15 15.03
C ASP A 202 7.09 26.68 15.05
N GLY A 203 6.61 25.85 14.11
CA GLY A 203 6.88 24.42 14.03
C GLY A 203 6.00 23.55 14.92
N THR A 204 5.09 24.14 15.69
CA THR A 204 4.14 23.41 16.52
C THR A 204 3.22 22.54 15.66
N ARG A 205 2.92 21.33 16.13
CA ARG A 205 2.02 20.37 15.49
C ARG A 205 0.60 20.93 15.38
N ASP A 206 0.02 20.84 14.18
CA ASP A 206 -1.36 21.21 13.91
C ASP A 206 -2.03 20.09 13.09
N VAL A 207 -2.28 18.98 13.78
CA VAL A 207 -2.75 17.73 13.21
C VAL A 207 -4.02 17.28 13.92
N SER A 208 -5.04 16.96 13.12
CA SER A 208 -6.33 16.41 13.56
C SER A 208 -6.82 15.39 12.54
N LEU A 209 -6.97 14.14 12.96
CA LEU A 209 -7.36 12.99 12.13
C LEU A 209 -8.50 12.25 12.83
N ASN A 210 -9.67 12.88 12.92
CA ASN A 210 -10.69 12.47 13.90
C ASN A 210 -12.01 12.03 13.24
N VAL A 211 -12.18 12.29 11.95
CA VAL A 211 -13.46 12.07 11.24
C VAL A 211 -13.28 10.99 10.20
N PHE A 212 -13.81 9.79 10.47
CA PHE A 212 -13.78 8.67 9.55
C PHE A 212 -15.19 8.28 9.11
N THR A 213 -15.29 7.84 7.86
CA THR A 213 -16.53 7.33 7.28
C THR A 213 -16.31 5.96 6.66
N SER A 214 -17.32 5.09 6.73
CA SER A 214 -17.23 3.76 6.13
C SER A 214 -17.23 3.88 4.61
N ARG A 215 -16.31 3.17 3.97
CA ARG A 215 -16.23 3.02 2.53
C ARG A 215 -16.53 1.56 2.20
N PRO A 216 -17.65 1.27 1.52
CA PRO A 216 -17.98 -0.10 1.17
C PRO A 216 -16.95 -0.65 0.19
N SER A 217 -16.77 -1.97 0.21
CA SER A 217 -16.05 -2.67 -0.85
C SER A 217 -16.77 -2.53 -2.18
N ILE A 218 -15.98 -2.31 -3.22
CA ILE A 218 -16.35 -2.33 -4.62
C ILE A 218 -15.57 -3.49 -5.22
N GLY A 219 -16.21 -4.35 -6.02
CA GLY A 219 -15.51 -5.50 -6.61
C GLY A 219 -14.28 -5.05 -7.40
N ALA A 220 -13.11 -5.65 -7.11
CA ALA A 220 -11.89 -5.33 -7.84
C ALA A 220 -11.93 -6.08 -9.18
N SER A 221 -11.97 -5.35 -10.29
CA SER A 221 -12.24 -5.96 -11.60
C SER A 221 -11.10 -6.81 -12.17
N SER A 222 -9.89 -6.84 -11.58
CA SER A 222 -8.73 -7.34 -12.35
C SER A 222 -7.41 -7.59 -11.61
N PHE A 223 -7.32 -7.57 -10.28
CA PHE A 223 -6.01 -7.72 -9.62
C PHE A 223 -5.72 -9.17 -9.20
N ILE A 224 -6.38 -9.68 -8.16
CA ILE A 224 -6.23 -11.03 -7.62
C ILE A 224 -7.64 -11.56 -7.31
N GLY A 225 -7.90 -12.86 -7.50
CA GLY A 225 -9.18 -13.46 -7.12
C GLY A 225 -9.49 -13.19 -5.63
N ASP A 226 -10.77 -12.99 -5.31
CA ASP A 226 -11.27 -12.66 -3.97
C ASP A 226 -10.82 -11.29 -3.41
N PHE A 227 -10.07 -10.46 -4.15
CA PHE A 227 -9.79 -9.10 -3.70
C PHE A 227 -10.95 -8.15 -4.03
N SER A 228 -11.22 -7.24 -3.11
CA SER A 228 -12.10 -6.08 -3.30
C SER A 228 -11.33 -4.79 -3.07
N SER A 229 -11.86 -3.70 -3.58
CA SER A 229 -11.27 -2.36 -3.44
C SER A 229 -12.19 -1.43 -2.64
N ALA A 230 -11.62 -0.48 -1.92
CA ALA A 230 -12.35 0.67 -1.38
C ALA A 230 -11.56 1.95 -1.64
N ILE A 231 -12.27 3.05 -1.94
CA ILE A 231 -11.65 4.33 -2.22
C ILE A 231 -11.68 5.22 -0.97
N ALA A 232 -10.51 5.68 -0.55
CA ALA A 232 -10.33 6.65 0.51
C ALA A 232 -9.99 8.01 -0.08
N SER A 233 -10.62 9.05 0.45
CA SER A 233 -10.25 10.42 0.14
C SER A 233 -9.00 10.81 0.92
N SER A 234 -8.27 11.79 0.42
CA SER A 234 -7.08 12.33 1.07
C SER A 234 -7.31 13.75 1.59
N ILE A 235 -6.42 14.19 2.47
CA ILE A 235 -6.23 15.59 2.85
C ILE A 235 -4.83 16.05 2.42
N PRO A 236 -4.60 17.35 2.19
CA PRO A 236 -3.27 17.88 1.92
C PRO A 236 -2.31 17.62 3.09
N ASN A 237 -1.11 17.12 2.80
CA ASN A 237 -0.01 17.12 3.77
C ASN A 237 0.69 18.49 3.66
N LEU A 238 0.37 19.37 4.62
CA LEU A 238 0.89 20.74 4.69
C LEU A 238 1.99 20.89 5.74
N VAL A 239 2.50 19.78 6.25
CA VAL A 239 3.68 19.84 7.10
C VAL A 239 4.87 20.23 6.22
N ALA A 240 5.60 21.26 6.62
CA ALA A 240 6.66 21.83 5.79
C ALA A 240 7.78 22.41 6.65
N LYS A 241 8.96 22.54 6.05
CA LYS A 241 10.03 23.37 6.62
C LYS A 241 9.55 24.82 6.70
N ARG A 242 9.61 25.39 7.90
CA ARG A 242 9.35 26.81 8.18
C ARG A 242 10.65 27.55 8.44
N GLU A 243 10.62 28.88 8.37
CA GLU A 243 11.78 29.77 8.52
C GLU A 243 12.55 29.55 9.84
N ASN A 244 11.88 29.06 10.90
CA ASN A 244 12.44 28.83 12.23
C ASN A 244 13.10 27.44 12.42
N ASP A 245 13.79 26.90 11.41
CA ASP A 245 14.54 25.63 11.43
C ASP A 245 13.73 24.36 11.76
N THR A 246 12.40 24.44 11.76
CA THR A 246 11.51 23.29 12.01
C THR A 246 11.11 22.67 10.67
N THR A 247 11.80 21.59 10.29
CA THR A 247 11.54 20.83 9.05
C THR A 247 10.25 20.02 9.07
N GLY A 248 9.68 19.79 10.27
CA GLY A 248 8.51 18.93 10.44
C GLY A 248 8.80 17.45 10.17
N ASP A 249 10.07 17.05 10.20
CA ASP A 249 10.52 15.66 9.95
C ASP A 249 10.13 14.71 11.09
N THR A 250 9.73 15.26 12.23
CA THR A 250 9.13 14.52 13.35
C THR A 250 7.67 14.17 13.12
N LEU A 251 7.05 14.72 12.08
CA LEU A 251 5.63 14.50 11.76
C LEU A 251 5.42 13.75 10.45
N SER A 252 6.37 13.72 9.51
CA SER A 252 6.23 13.05 8.20
C SER A 252 7.41 12.14 7.92
N GLU A 253 7.19 11.10 7.12
CA GLU A 253 8.24 10.17 6.67
C GLU A 253 9.09 10.72 5.53
N PHE A 254 8.63 11.78 4.86
CA PHE A 254 9.31 12.33 3.70
C PHE A 254 10.30 13.42 4.08
N THR A 255 11.52 13.28 3.57
CA THR A 255 12.58 14.29 3.68
C THR A 255 12.38 15.46 2.70
N GLY A 256 11.69 15.21 1.59
CA GLY A 256 11.39 16.20 0.56
C GLY A 256 9.94 16.71 0.57
N PRO A 257 9.50 17.41 -0.50
CA PRO A 257 8.15 17.97 -0.60
C PRO A 257 7.05 16.93 -0.42
N ARG A 258 5.99 17.30 0.32
CA ARG A 258 4.93 16.40 0.78
C ARG A 258 3.65 16.62 -0.01
N GLY A 259 2.99 15.56 -0.44
CA GLY A 259 1.80 15.62 -1.27
C GLY A 259 0.52 15.66 -0.44
N THR A 260 -0.07 14.49 -0.28
CA THR A 260 -1.32 14.23 0.43
C THR A 260 -1.15 13.13 1.47
N LEU A 261 -2.14 13.00 2.32
CA LEU A 261 -2.24 11.95 3.31
C LEU A 261 -3.66 11.39 3.31
N THR A 262 -3.79 10.09 3.51
CA THR A 262 -5.05 9.46 3.92
C THR A 262 -4.82 8.63 5.17
N ALA A 263 -5.89 8.29 5.87
CA ALA A 263 -5.83 7.41 7.01
C ALA A 263 -6.99 6.42 6.98
N ALA A 264 -6.77 5.19 7.43
CA ALA A 264 -7.80 4.16 7.45
C ALA A 264 -7.74 3.25 8.67
N THR A 265 -8.89 2.69 9.02
CA THR A 265 -9.04 1.45 9.80
C THR A 265 -9.82 0.44 8.99
N PHE A 266 -9.81 -0.82 9.41
CA PHE A 266 -10.38 -1.92 8.64
C PHE A 266 -11.61 -2.52 9.32
N ILE A 267 -12.50 -3.07 8.51
CA ILE A 267 -13.72 -3.74 8.94
C ILE A 267 -13.53 -5.24 8.69
N PRO A 268 -13.27 -6.06 9.72
CA PRO A 268 -13.21 -7.51 9.58
C PRO A 268 -14.53 -8.07 9.05
N SER A 269 -14.45 -9.14 8.25
CA SER A 269 -15.63 -9.87 7.78
C SER A 269 -16.30 -10.65 8.92
N THR A 270 -17.56 -11.03 8.71
CA THR A 270 -18.32 -11.86 9.67
C THR A 270 -17.78 -13.27 9.83
N GLU A 271 -17.03 -13.76 8.84
CA GLU A 271 -16.47 -15.13 8.85
C GLU A 271 -15.31 -15.29 9.85
N ILE A 272 -14.66 -14.18 10.22
CA ILE A 272 -13.48 -14.19 11.09
C ILE A 272 -13.72 -13.50 12.43
N ASN A 273 -14.78 -12.70 12.57
CA ASN A 273 -14.98 -11.87 13.76
C ASN A 273 -15.70 -12.57 14.93
N ALA A 274 -16.11 -13.83 14.76
CA ALA A 274 -16.83 -14.58 15.80
C ALA A 274 -16.06 -14.62 17.13
N GLU A 275 -16.78 -14.52 18.25
CA GLU A 275 -16.24 -14.65 19.60
C GLU A 275 -16.38 -16.10 20.13
N GLY A 276 -15.69 -16.41 21.22
CA GLY A 276 -15.77 -17.69 21.93
C GLY A 276 -14.62 -18.66 21.68
N SER A 277 -14.74 -19.88 22.21
CA SER A 277 -13.65 -20.86 22.23
C SER A 277 -13.55 -21.73 20.98
N SER A 278 -14.62 -21.84 20.18
CA SER A 278 -14.62 -22.61 18.94
C SER A 278 -13.87 -21.86 17.84
N THR A 279 -12.81 -22.43 17.31
CA THR A 279 -12.07 -21.85 16.18
C THR A 279 -12.89 -21.90 14.88
N PRO A 280 -13.15 -20.76 14.23
CA PRO A 280 -13.82 -20.72 12.93
C PRO A 280 -12.98 -21.43 11.87
N SER A 281 -13.65 -22.11 10.93
CA SER A 281 -12.99 -22.88 9.87
C SER A 281 -12.01 -22.04 9.04
N PHE A 282 -12.27 -20.74 8.89
CA PHE A 282 -11.40 -19.80 8.18
C PHE A 282 -9.99 -19.74 8.79
N TYR A 283 -9.86 -19.81 10.11
CA TYR A 283 -8.55 -19.80 10.77
C TYR A 283 -7.80 -21.11 10.58
N THR A 284 -8.51 -22.24 10.48
CA THR A 284 -7.90 -23.53 10.17
C THR A 284 -7.50 -23.63 8.69
N LEU A 285 -8.28 -23.02 7.79
CA LEU A 285 -8.06 -23.11 6.35
C LEU A 285 -7.01 -22.12 5.82
N TYR A 286 -7.01 -20.89 6.35
CA TYR A 286 -6.20 -19.78 5.84
C TYR A 286 -5.19 -19.21 6.86
N GLY A 287 -5.18 -19.75 8.08
CA GLY A 287 -4.48 -19.16 9.20
C GLY A 287 -3.68 -20.15 10.04
N ARG A 288 -3.42 -19.73 11.28
CA ARG A 288 -2.80 -20.51 12.33
C ARG A 288 -3.63 -20.37 13.60
N THR A 289 -3.74 -21.44 14.36
CA THR A 289 -4.64 -21.51 15.50
C THR A 289 -3.89 -21.83 16.78
N GLY A 290 -4.38 -21.35 17.92
CA GLY A 290 -3.83 -21.72 19.24
C GLY A 290 -2.43 -21.16 19.51
N LEU A 291 -2.10 -19.98 18.98
CA LEU A 291 -0.85 -19.30 19.27
C LEU A 291 -0.87 -18.69 20.69
N THR A 292 0.21 -18.86 21.44
CA THR A 292 0.38 -18.17 22.73
C THR A 292 0.69 -16.68 22.55
N GLU A 293 0.53 -15.89 23.61
CA GLU A 293 0.94 -14.47 23.62
C GLU A 293 2.41 -14.28 23.23
N ALA A 294 3.28 -15.21 23.63
CA ALA A 294 4.70 -15.18 23.30
C ALA A 294 4.96 -15.46 21.81
N GLN A 295 4.23 -16.40 21.22
CA GLN A 295 4.32 -16.70 19.78
C GLN A 295 3.76 -15.56 18.92
N LEU A 296 2.74 -14.85 19.43
CA LEU A 296 2.19 -13.66 18.79
C LEU A 296 3.09 -12.41 19.00
N GLY A 297 3.98 -12.44 20.00
CA GLY A 297 4.87 -11.34 20.34
C GLY A 297 4.18 -10.20 21.09
N VAL A 298 3.10 -10.51 21.83
CA VAL A 298 2.27 -9.53 22.54
C VAL A 298 2.26 -9.72 24.05
N GLY A 299 2.95 -10.73 24.58
CA GLY A 299 2.99 -11.02 26.01
C GLY A 299 3.60 -12.37 26.32
N SER A 300 3.35 -12.88 27.52
CA SER A 300 3.86 -14.17 28.00
C SER A 300 2.80 -15.01 28.73
N GLY A 301 1.54 -14.58 28.70
CA GLY A 301 0.41 -15.29 29.29
C GLY A 301 -0.02 -16.52 28.49
N SER A 302 -1.00 -17.23 29.06
CA SER A 302 -1.56 -18.48 28.51
C SER A 302 -2.75 -18.26 27.59
N THR A 303 -3.13 -17.01 27.31
CA THR A 303 -4.21 -16.72 26.35
C THR A 303 -3.80 -17.20 24.97
N LEU A 304 -4.72 -17.90 24.31
CA LEU A 304 -4.50 -18.44 22.97
C LEU A 304 -5.17 -17.54 21.92
N TYR A 305 -4.55 -17.45 20.74
CA TYR A 305 -5.01 -16.64 19.63
C TYR A 305 -5.01 -17.42 18.33
N ASP A 306 -6.00 -17.12 17.49
CA ASP A 306 -6.05 -17.52 16.10
C ASP A 306 -5.65 -16.33 15.23
N VAL A 307 -4.85 -16.58 14.19
CA VAL A 307 -4.35 -15.53 13.29
C VAL A 307 -4.51 -15.87 11.83
N ILE A 308 -4.81 -14.87 11.02
CA ILE A 308 -4.73 -14.92 9.56
C ILE A 308 -3.81 -13.78 9.12
N ASP A 309 -2.83 -14.08 8.27
CA ASP A 309 -1.95 -13.07 7.68
C ASP A 309 -2.46 -12.74 6.27
N THR A 310 -2.63 -11.45 5.98
CA THR A 310 -3.06 -10.93 4.67
C THR A 310 -2.27 -9.67 4.32
N THR A 311 -2.42 -9.17 3.09
CA THR A 311 -1.77 -7.95 2.63
C THR A 311 -2.79 -6.99 2.06
N ILE A 312 -2.72 -5.74 2.49
CA ILE A 312 -3.48 -4.64 1.90
C ILE A 312 -2.57 -3.95 0.89
N TYR A 313 -3.06 -3.75 -0.32
CA TYR A 313 -2.37 -2.94 -1.33
C TYR A 313 -2.99 -1.57 -1.36
N VAL A 314 -2.18 -0.53 -1.23
CA VAL A 314 -2.64 0.86 -1.30
C VAL A 314 -2.04 1.51 -2.51
N VAL A 315 -2.89 2.04 -3.39
CA VAL A 315 -2.50 2.65 -4.66
C VAL A 315 -2.93 4.10 -4.69
N GLY A 316 -2.00 5.01 -4.99
CA GLY A 316 -2.33 6.40 -5.32
C GLY A 316 -2.99 6.45 -6.70
N LEU A 317 -4.23 6.94 -6.79
CA LEU A 317 -4.97 6.90 -8.06
C LEU A 317 -4.43 7.86 -9.13
N THR A 318 -3.68 8.89 -8.73
CA THR A 318 -3.07 9.85 -9.65
C THR A 318 -1.65 9.41 -10.02
N SER A 319 -0.83 9.11 -9.01
CA SER A 319 0.58 8.77 -9.20
C SER A 319 0.80 7.32 -9.68
N GLY A 320 -0.17 6.43 -9.47
CA GLY A 320 -0.06 5.00 -9.77
C GLY A 320 0.85 4.22 -8.84
N VAL A 321 1.46 4.88 -7.83
CA VAL A 321 2.38 4.24 -6.90
C VAL A 321 1.63 3.30 -5.97
N GLN A 322 2.23 2.16 -5.67
CA GLN A 322 1.67 1.13 -4.81
C GLN A 322 2.54 0.92 -3.55
N LEU A 323 1.87 0.71 -2.42
CA LEU A 323 2.44 0.32 -1.14
C LEU A 323 1.77 -0.97 -0.66
N GLN A 324 2.56 -1.91 -0.13
CA GLN A 324 2.05 -3.13 0.51
C GLN A 324 2.05 -2.96 2.03
N VAL A 325 0.94 -3.31 2.67
CA VAL A 325 0.77 -3.24 4.11
C VAL A 325 0.49 -4.66 4.63
N PRO A 326 1.47 -5.32 5.29
CA PRO A 326 1.24 -6.63 5.89
C PRO A 326 0.33 -6.48 7.12
N LEU A 327 -0.77 -7.22 7.12
CA LEU A 327 -1.81 -7.16 8.14
C LEU A 327 -2.05 -8.54 8.75
N ARG A 328 -1.92 -8.65 10.07
CA ARG A 328 -2.26 -9.82 10.85
C ARG A 328 -3.60 -9.62 11.54
N LEU A 329 -4.56 -10.44 11.17
CA LEU A 329 -5.89 -10.50 11.77
C LEU A 329 -5.82 -11.40 12.99
N VAL A 330 -6.08 -10.86 14.18
CA VAL A 330 -5.94 -11.57 15.44
C VAL A 330 -7.31 -11.77 16.07
N ARG A 331 -7.60 -13.01 16.47
CA ARG A 331 -8.76 -13.39 17.27
C ARG A 331 -8.31 -14.06 18.54
N LYS A 332 -8.83 -13.63 19.68
CA LYS A 332 -8.67 -14.35 20.94
C LYS A 332 -9.51 -15.64 20.93
N GLN A 333 -8.94 -16.75 21.41
CA GLN A 333 -9.72 -17.93 21.78
C GLN A 333 -10.27 -17.74 23.20
N GLY A 334 -11.61 -17.79 23.36
CA GLY A 334 -12.27 -17.63 24.66
C GLY A 334 -12.63 -16.19 24.97
#